data_AF-A0A089P2C9-F1
#
_entry.id   AF-A0A089P2C9-F1
#
_cell.length_a   1.000
_cell.length_b   1.000
_cell.length_c   1.000
_cell.angle_alpha   90.00
_cell.angle_beta   90.00
_cell.angle_gamma   90.00
#
_symmetry.space_group_name_H-M   'P 1'
#
loop_
_entity.id
_entity.type
_entity.pdbx_description
1 polymer ?
#
loop_
_entity_poly.entity_id
_entity_poly.type
_entity_poly.pdbx_seq_one_letter_code
_entity_poly.pdbx_strand_id
1 'polypeptide(L)'
;MPGKPNPVARLFWTAVIGLPFGLWYGPPALAATGLALVLVLLRHLGRKRRFRARVRRIARAHADTLALRRRQESYCDPYGNWIEDGWLRERDYFLDRTVLPQLGPRFADLAEVEHERMLAIIEAEAAAVALPEEDEAPGDGLDYERYCAERLTRAGWRTHRTPASGDQGADIVAVQDGLRLVVQCKRLSKPVGNAAVQEAAAALRYWDGDRAAVVSNAGFTPAARRLATATGVLLMHHEALDTLDAHDLAEA
;
A
#
# COMPACT_ATOMS: atom_id res chain seq x y z
N MET A 1 -7.68 -37.62 -2.78
CA MET A 1 -8.66 -36.55 -2.49
C MET A 1 -9.71 -36.52 -3.60
N PRO A 2 -10.99 -36.26 -3.31
CA PRO A 2 -12.00 -36.10 -4.36
C PRO A 2 -11.73 -34.83 -5.18
N GLY A 3 -11.75 -34.95 -6.51
CA GLY A 3 -11.48 -33.83 -7.41
C GLY A 3 -12.53 -32.72 -7.29
N LYS A 4 -12.10 -31.45 -7.23
CA LYS A 4 -13.02 -30.29 -7.20
C LYS A 4 -13.92 -30.33 -8.45
N PRO A 5 -15.26 -30.21 -8.32
CA PRO A 5 -16.18 -30.40 -9.43
C PRO A 5 -16.02 -29.32 -10.51
N ASN A 6 -15.38 -29.72 -11.62
CA ASN A 6 -15.14 -28.94 -12.83
C ASN A 6 -16.47 -28.32 -13.34
N PRO A 7 -16.51 -27.03 -13.75
CA PRO A 7 -17.70 -26.43 -14.37
C PRO A 7 -18.24 -27.23 -15.58
N VAL A 8 -17.36 -27.83 -16.39
CA VAL A 8 -17.75 -28.73 -17.49
C VAL A 8 -18.45 -29.98 -16.94
N ALA A 9 -17.88 -30.61 -15.90
CA ALA A 9 -18.52 -31.77 -15.26
C ALA A 9 -19.87 -31.41 -14.61
N ARG A 10 -20.05 -30.19 -14.10
CA ARG A 10 -21.34 -29.71 -13.58
C ARG A 10 -22.37 -29.55 -14.70
N LEU A 11 -22.01 -28.87 -15.80
CA LEU A 11 -22.90 -28.74 -16.97
C LEU A 11 -23.24 -30.11 -17.56
N PHE A 12 -22.26 -31.01 -17.66
CA PHE A 12 -22.43 -32.39 -18.09
C PHE A 12 -23.42 -33.15 -17.20
N TRP A 13 -23.22 -33.20 -15.87
CA TRP A 13 -24.14 -33.90 -14.97
C TRP A 13 -25.54 -33.26 -14.91
N THR A 14 -25.66 -31.94 -15.02
CA THR A 14 -26.98 -31.29 -15.12
C THR A 14 -27.72 -31.69 -16.41
N ALA A 15 -27.01 -31.82 -17.54
CA ALA A 15 -27.60 -32.31 -18.78
C ALA A 15 -27.92 -33.82 -18.72
N VAL A 16 -26.99 -34.65 -18.26
CA VAL A 16 -27.11 -36.11 -18.19
C VAL A 16 -28.21 -36.57 -17.23
N ILE A 17 -28.45 -35.85 -16.13
CA ILE A 17 -29.55 -36.16 -15.19
C ILE A 17 -30.87 -35.53 -15.67
N GLY A 18 -30.83 -34.30 -16.19
CA GLY A 18 -32.03 -33.56 -16.57
C GLY A 18 -32.69 -33.98 -17.88
N LEU A 19 -31.92 -34.41 -18.89
CA LEU A 19 -32.47 -34.83 -20.19
C LEU A 19 -33.33 -36.11 -20.09
N PRO A 20 -32.93 -37.19 -19.38
CA PRO A 20 -33.80 -38.34 -19.13
C PRO A 20 -35.04 -37.97 -18.30
N PHE A 21 -34.91 -37.09 -17.31
CA PHE A 21 -36.05 -36.57 -16.56
C PHE A 21 -37.04 -35.80 -17.46
N GLY A 22 -36.52 -35.02 -18.41
CA GLY A 22 -37.30 -34.31 -19.42
C GLY A 22 -38.09 -35.24 -20.35
N LEU A 23 -37.54 -36.41 -20.69
CA LEU A 23 -38.24 -37.43 -21.48
C LEU A 23 -39.37 -38.11 -20.69
N TRP A 24 -39.24 -38.24 -19.37
CA TRP A 24 -40.20 -39.00 -18.54
C TRP A 24 -41.30 -38.11 -17.92
N TYR A 25 -40.99 -36.84 -17.61
CA TYR A 25 -41.91 -35.87 -17.02
C TYR A 25 -42.32 -34.73 -17.98
N GLY A 26 -41.87 -34.78 -19.24
CA GLY A 26 -42.34 -33.92 -20.33
C GLY A 26 -41.84 -32.46 -20.30
N PRO A 27 -42.53 -31.55 -21.02
CA PRO A 27 -42.10 -30.17 -21.23
C PRO A 27 -41.65 -29.37 -20.00
N PRO A 28 -42.33 -29.40 -18.83
CA PRO A 28 -41.87 -28.63 -17.66
C PRO A 28 -40.53 -29.11 -17.10
N ALA A 29 -40.21 -30.40 -17.20
CA ALA A 29 -38.92 -30.94 -16.74
C ALA A 29 -37.76 -30.59 -17.69
N LEU A 30 -38.03 -30.51 -19.00
CA LEU A 30 -37.09 -29.95 -19.98
C LEU A 30 -36.83 -28.45 -19.72
N ALA A 31 -37.89 -27.67 -19.47
CA ALA A 31 -37.77 -26.24 -19.14
C ALA A 31 -36.96 -26.00 -17.85
N ALA A 32 -37.22 -26.78 -16.80
CA ALA A 32 -36.46 -26.72 -15.55
C ALA A 32 -34.97 -27.09 -15.76
N THR A 33 -34.68 -28.09 -16.58
CA THR A 33 -33.30 -28.48 -16.95
C THR A 33 -32.58 -27.37 -17.72
N GLY A 34 -33.24 -26.77 -18.71
CA GLY A 34 -32.70 -25.62 -19.46
C GLY A 34 -32.41 -24.43 -18.55
N LEU A 35 -33.33 -24.08 -17.65
CA LEU A 35 -33.15 -23.03 -16.65
C LEU A 35 -31.96 -23.34 -15.72
N ALA A 36 -31.81 -24.58 -15.25
CA ALA A 36 -30.68 -25.00 -14.42
C ALA A 36 -29.34 -24.85 -15.15
N LEU A 37 -29.24 -25.27 -16.42
CA LEU A 37 -28.05 -25.09 -17.26
C LEU A 37 -27.71 -23.60 -17.46
N VAL A 38 -28.70 -22.77 -17.76
CA VAL A 38 -28.53 -21.31 -17.87
C VAL A 38 -28.05 -20.70 -16.55
N LEU A 39 -28.63 -21.09 -15.41
CA LEU A 39 -28.20 -20.63 -14.09
C LEU A 39 -26.76 -21.07 -13.74
N VAL A 40 -26.35 -22.29 -14.10
CA VAL A 40 -24.95 -22.75 -13.94
C VAL A 40 -24.00 -21.94 -14.82
N LEU A 41 -24.36 -21.70 -16.09
CA LEU A 41 -23.56 -20.91 -17.03
C LEU A 41 -23.42 -19.45 -16.57
N LEU A 42 -24.52 -18.78 -16.22
CA LEU A 42 -24.52 -17.42 -15.66
C LEU A 42 -23.72 -17.34 -14.36
N ARG A 43 -23.81 -18.35 -13.48
CA ARG A 43 -23.02 -18.43 -12.24
C ARG A 43 -21.53 -18.60 -12.53
N HIS A 44 -21.17 -19.30 -13.59
CA HIS A 44 -19.78 -19.49 -14.05
C HIS A 44 -19.21 -18.21 -14.69
N LEU A 45 -19.87 -17.66 -15.71
CA LEU A 45 -19.46 -16.41 -16.38
C LEU A 45 -19.40 -15.24 -15.37
N GLY A 46 -20.43 -15.12 -14.53
CA GLY A 46 -20.47 -14.15 -13.43
C GLY A 46 -19.47 -14.43 -12.30
N ARG A 47 -18.69 -15.52 -12.30
CA ARG A 47 -17.64 -15.76 -11.29
C ARG A 47 -16.46 -14.82 -11.47
N LYS A 48 -15.92 -14.68 -12.69
CA LYS A 48 -14.80 -13.75 -12.98
C LYS A 48 -15.20 -12.29 -12.70
N ARG A 49 -16.41 -11.87 -13.08
CA ARG A 49 -16.94 -10.53 -12.76
C ARG A 49 -17.00 -10.26 -11.25
N ARG A 50 -17.50 -11.21 -10.45
CA ARG A 50 -17.57 -11.09 -8.98
C ARG A 50 -16.19 -11.13 -8.30
N PHE A 51 -15.26 -11.92 -8.83
CA PHE A 51 -13.86 -11.94 -8.39
C PHE A 51 -13.20 -10.57 -8.58
N ARG A 52 -13.19 -10.03 -9.81
CA ARG A 52 -12.62 -8.70 -10.11
C ARG A 52 -13.29 -7.58 -9.32
N ALA A 53 -14.61 -7.66 -9.08
CA ALA A 53 -15.33 -6.71 -8.24
C ALA A 53 -14.97 -6.81 -6.74
N ARG A 54 -14.56 -7.98 -6.23
CA ARG A 54 -14.04 -8.14 -4.86
C ARG A 54 -12.63 -7.58 -4.73
N VAL A 55 -11.74 -7.86 -5.71
CA VAL A 55 -10.39 -7.27 -5.79
C VAL A 55 -10.47 -5.75 -5.80
N ARG A 56 -11.26 -5.18 -6.72
CA ARG A 56 -11.55 -3.73 -6.78
C ARG A 56 -12.01 -3.15 -5.45
N ARG A 57 -12.94 -3.82 -4.75
CA ARG A 57 -13.42 -3.33 -3.45
C ARG A 57 -12.32 -3.30 -2.38
N ILE A 58 -11.38 -4.25 -2.40
CA ILE A 58 -10.25 -4.26 -1.46
C ILE A 58 -9.26 -3.16 -1.84
N ALA A 59 -8.82 -3.08 -3.10
CA ALA A 59 -7.93 -2.03 -3.57
C ALA A 59 -8.50 -0.62 -3.31
N ARG A 60 -9.79 -0.40 -3.62
CA ARG A 60 -10.46 0.89 -3.40
C ARG A 60 -10.62 1.29 -1.92
N ALA A 61 -10.57 0.34 -0.99
CA ALA A 61 -10.56 0.63 0.45
C ALA A 61 -9.19 1.12 0.96
N HIS A 62 -8.15 1.07 0.12
CA HIS A 62 -6.80 1.55 0.40
C HIS A 62 -6.31 2.50 -0.71
N ALA A 63 -7.22 3.08 -1.52
CA ALA A 63 -6.86 3.80 -2.74
C ALA A 63 -5.94 5.00 -2.46
N ASP A 64 -6.24 5.76 -1.41
CA ASP A 64 -5.49 6.96 -1.04
C ASP A 64 -4.07 6.60 -0.56
N THR A 65 -3.94 5.53 0.23
CA THR A 65 -2.64 4.98 0.65
C THR A 65 -1.83 4.46 -0.54
N LEU A 66 -2.47 3.80 -1.50
CA LEU A 66 -1.84 3.28 -2.71
C LEU A 66 -1.38 4.40 -3.64
N ALA A 67 -2.20 5.44 -3.84
CA ALA A 67 -1.86 6.62 -4.61
C ALA A 67 -0.66 7.36 -3.99
N LEU A 68 -0.71 7.58 -2.68
CA LEU A 68 0.37 8.21 -1.91
C LEU A 68 1.67 7.41 -2.02
N ARG A 69 1.61 6.07 -1.86
CA ARG A 69 2.76 5.18 -2.06
C ARG A 69 3.31 5.24 -3.48
N ARG A 70 2.46 5.31 -4.49
CA ARG A 70 2.88 5.47 -5.88
C ARG A 70 3.64 6.79 -6.10
N ARG A 71 3.15 7.91 -5.54
CA ARG A 71 3.84 9.21 -5.63
C ARG A 71 5.19 9.22 -4.90
N GLN A 72 5.32 8.46 -3.80
CA GLN A 72 6.56 8.35 -3.02
C GLN A 72 7.62 7.44 -3.65
N GLU A 73 7.20 6.33 -4.28
CA GLU A 73 8.09 5.27 -4.76
C GLU A 73 8.32 5.27 -6.28
N SER A 74 7.66 6.17 -7.02
CA SER A 74 7.97 6.52 -8.42
C SER A 74 8.69 7.87 -8.50
N TYR A 75 9.78 7.98 -9.28
CA TYR A 75 10.57 9.21 -9.39
C TYR A 75 11.27 9.35 -10.76
N CYS A 76 11.68 10.57 -11.11
CA CYS A 76 12.53 10.83 -12.27
C CYS A 76 14.02 10.82 -11.87
N ASP A 77 14.85 10.07 -12.59
CA ASP A 77 16.29 10.00 -12.32
C ASP A 77 17.08 11.18 -12.94
N PRO A 78 18.37 11.38 -12.59
CA PRO A 78 19.20 12.45 -13.15
C PRO A 78 19.48 12.38 -14.66
N TYR A 79 19.00 11.34 -15.36
CA TYR A 79 19.11 11.17 -16.80
C TYR A 79 17.76 11.35 -17.53
N GLY A 80 16.67 11.63 -16.78
CA GLY A 80 15.32 11.80 -17.32
C GLY A 80 14.49 10.51 -17.40
N ASN A 81 14.96 9.39 -16.84
CA ASN A 81 14.19 8.14 -16.83
C ASN A 81 13.17 8.16 -15.69
N TRP A 82 11.93 7.77 -15.98
CA TRP A 82 10.91 7.51 -14.95
C TRP A 82 11.11 6.12 -14.35
N ILE A 83 11.37 6.05 -13.05
CA ILE A 83 11.62 4.82 -12.30
C ILE A 83 10.41 4.50 -11.44
N GLU A 84 9.78 3.33 -11.63
CA GLU A 84 8.63 2.86 -10.82
C GLU A 84 8.94 1.56 -10.04
N ASP A 85 10.19 1.09 -10.03
CA ASP A 85 10.64 -0.13 -9.35
C ASP A 85 10.19 -0.25 -7.88
N GLY A 86 10.13 0.87 -7.16
CA GLY A 86 9.62 0.93 -5.79
C GLY A 86 8.11 0.67 -5.75
N TRP A 87 7.36 1.39 -6.57
CA TRP A 87 5.91 1.26 -6.70
C TRP A 87 5.49 -0.15 -7.13
N LEU A 88 6.16 -0.75 -8.11
CA LEU A 88 5.88 -2.12 -8.56
C LEU A 88 5.99 -3.12 -7.39
N ARG A 89 7.06 -3.03 -6.58
CA ARG A 89 7.22 -3.88 -5.39
C ARG A 89 6.16 -3.65 -4.30
N GLU A 90 5.74 -2.41 -4.07
CA GLU A 90 4.67 -2.10 -3.10
C GLU A 90 3.30 -2.61 -3.57
N ARG A 91 3.00 -2.44 -4.87
CA ARG A 91 1.79 -2.97 -5.54
C ARG A 91 1.68 -4.48 -5.42
N ASP A 92 2.78 -5.18 -5.67
CA ASP A 92 2.86 -6.64 -5.61
C ASP A 92 2.81 -7.13 -4.14
N TYR A 93 3.47 -6.44 -3.21
CA TYR A 93 3.35 -6.68 -1.77
C TYR A 93 1.92 -6.51 -1.26
N PHE A 94 1.21 -5.46 -1.69
CA PHE A 94 -0.19 -5.22 -1.34
C PHE A 94 -1.13 -6.31 -1.88
N LEU A 95 -0.88 -6.82 -3.09
CA LEU A 95 -1.60 -7.98 -3.63
C LEU A 95 -1.42 -9.18 -2.70
N ASP A 96 -0.18 -9.59 -2.42
CA ASP A 96 0.12 -10.80 -1.66
C ASP A 96 -0.29 -10.73 -0.19
N ARG A 97 -0.11 -9.57 0.46
CA ARG A 97 -0.35 -9.42 1.91
C ARG A 97 -1.73 -8.93 2.28
N THR A 98 -2.39 -8.13 1.43
CA THR A 98 -3.69 -7.52 1.74
C THR A 98 -4.83 -8.11 0.93
N VAL A 99 -4.63 -8.35 -0.38
CA VAL A 99 -5.71 -8.78 -1.28
C VAL A 99 -5.90 -10.30 -1.29
N LEU A 100 -4.83 -11.09 -1.45
CA LEU A 100 -4.93 -12.55 -1.53
C LEU A 100 -5.58 -13.18 -0.28
N PRO A 101 -5.23 -12.81 0.97
CA PRO A 101 -5.88 -13.36 2.16
C PRO A 101 -7.39 -13.04 2.22
N GLN A 102 -7.78 -11.84 1.77
CA GLN A 102 -9.17 -11.36 1.78
C GLN A 102 -10.08 -11.93 0.66
N LEU A 103 -9.50 -12.60 -0.33
CA LEU A 103 -10.22 -13.33 -1.37
C LEU A 103 -10.66 -14.73 -0.92
N GLY A 104 -9.82 -15.39 -0.12
CA GLY A 104 -10.07 -16.71 0.46
C GLY A 104 -10.13 -17.87 -0.56
N PRO A 105 -10.29 -19.12 -0.08
CA PRO A 105 -10.18 -20.34 -0.90
C PRO A 105 -11.26 -20.47 -2.00
N ARG A 106 -12.29 -19.61 -1.98
CA ARG A 106 -13.34 -19.52 -3.00
C ARG A 106 -12.83 -19.07 -4.38
N PHE A 107 -11.69 -18.38 -4.41
CA PHE A 107 -11.16 -17.73 -5.61
C PHE A 107 -9.69 -18.07 -5.91
N ALA A 108 -9.05 -18.98 -5.18
CA ALA A 108 -7.62 -19.29 -5.34
C ALA A 108 -7.21 -19.64 -6.79
N ASP A 109 -8.01 -20.46 -7.48
CA ASP A 109 -7.83 -20.83 -8.89
C ASP A 109 -8.07 -19.69 -9.91
N LEU A 110 -8.68 -18.58 -9.47
CA LEU A 110 -8.76 -17.34 -10.25
C LEU A 110 -7.68 -16.33 -9.84
N ALA A 111 -7.18 -16.38 -8.60
CA ALA A 111 -6.07 -15.55 -8.16
C ALA A 111 -4.77 -15.93 -8.86
N GLU A 112 -4.51 -17.23 -9.04
CA GLU A 112 -3.40 -17.78 -9.79
C GLU A 112 -3.45 -17.37 -11.28
N VAL A 113 -4.61 -17.56 -11.94
CA VAL A 113 -4.77 -17.34 -13.39
C VAL A 113 -4.98 -15.87 -13.78
N GLU A 114 -5.42 -15.01 -12.86
CA GLU A 114 -5.68 -13.59 -13.13
C GLU A 114 -4.79 -12.63 -12.33
N HIS A 115 -3.59 -13.06 -11.93
CA HIS A 115 -2.62 -12.26 -11.15
C HIS A 115 -2.37 -10.86 -11.77
N GLU A 116 -1.94 -10.80 -13.03
CA GLU A 116 -1.79 -9.57 -13.82
C GLU A 116 -3.04 -8.67 -13.82
N ARG A 117 -4.23 -9.29 -13.83
CA ARG A 117 -5.50 -8.55 -13.81
C ARG A 117 -5.85 -8.02 -12.43
N MET A 118 -5.26 -8.55 -11.35
CA MET A 118 -5.36 -7.97 -10.01
C MET A 118 -4.40 -6.79 -9.86
N LEU A 119 -3.15 -6.93 -10.32
CA LEU A 119 -2.17 -5.84 -10.36
C LEU A 119 -2.72 -4.64 -11.14
N ALA A 120 -3.23 -4.86 -12.36
CA ALA A 120 -3.87 -3.83 -13.18
C ALA A 120 -5.20 -3.29 -12.61
N ILE A 121 -5.79 -3.90 -11.58
CA ILE A 121 -6.91 -3.30 -10.81
C ILE A 121 -6.36 -2.42 -9.69
N ILE A 122 -5.35 -2.90 -8.94
CA ILE A 122 -4.71 -2.12 -7.86
C ILE A 122 -4.14 -0.81 -8.41
N GLU A 123 -3.44 -0.89 -9.53
CA GLU A 123 -2.85 0.24 -10.24
C GLU A 123 -3.92 1.23 -10.76
N ALA A 124 -5.05 0.72 -11.25
CA ALA A 124 -6.15 1.54 -11.73
C ALA A 124 -6.93 2.24 -10.60
N GLU A 125 -7.13 1.61 -9.43
CA GLU A 125 -7.73 2.31 -8.29
C GLU A 125 -6.74 3.31 -7.65
N ALA A 126 -5.44 3.02 -7.65
CA ALA A 126 -4.40 3.95 -7.19
C ALA A 126 -4.27 5.20 -8.09
N ALA A 127 -4.31 5.01 -9.42
CA ALA A 127 -4.29 6.11 -10.38
C ALA A 127 -5.63 6.89 -10.49
N ALA A 128 -6.70 6.40 -9.86
CA ALA A 128 -8.01 7.06 -9.85
C ALA A 128 -8.18 8.08 -8.70
N VAL A 129 -7.25 8.12 -7.74
CA VAL A 129 -7.22 9.14 -6.68
C VAL A 129 -6.37 10.32 -7.15
N ALA A 130 -7.00 11.48 -7.29
CA ALA A 130 -6.28 12.74 -7.33
C ALA A 130 -5.83 13.07 -5.90
N LEU A 131 -4.52 12.94 -5.64
CA LEU A 131 -3.92 13.52 -4.44
C LEU A 131 -3.95 15.07 -4.56
N PRO A 132 -3.89 15.80 -3.44
CA PRO A 132 -3.59 17.22 -3.47
C PRO A 132 -2.29 17.49 -4.24
N GLU A 133 -2.20 18.67 -4.86
CA GLU A 133 -0.91 19.22 -5.26
C GLU A 133 -0.09 19.44 -3.98
N GLU A 134 1.15 18.94 -3.92
CA GLU A 134 2.05 19.25 -2.81
C GLU A 134 2.41 20.74 -2.86
N ASP A 135 2.43 21.41 -1.71
CA ASP A 135 3.22 22.63 -1.57
C ASP A 135 4.66 22.31 -2.01
N GLU A 136 5.19 22.97 -3.04
CA GLU A 136 6.45 22.56 -3.66
C GLU A 136 7.58 22.53 -2.63
N ALA A 137 8.02 21.31 -2.28
CA ALA A 137 9.01 21.12 -1.23
C ALA A 137 10.33 21.82 -1.62
N PRO A 138 10.88 22.73 -0.78
CA PRO A 138 12.08 23.48 -1.11
C PRO A 138 13.20 22.60 -1.64
N GLY A 139 13.86 23.04 -2.71
CA GLY A 139 14.94 22.27 -3.35
C GLY A 139 16.22 22.19 -2.50
N ASP A 140 16.44 23.17 -1.63
CA ASP A 140 17.56 23.22 -0.70
C ASP A 140 17.28 22.45 0.60
N GLY A 141 18.33 21.88 1.20
CA GLY A 141 18.22 21.11 2.45
C GLY A 141 17.78 21.95 3.65
N LEU A 142 18.37 23.12 3.87
CA LEU A 142 18.12 23.96 5.06
C LEU A 142 16.72 24.58 5.06
N ASP A 143 16.14 24.80 3.88
CA ASP A 143 14.74 25.19 3.73
C ASP A 143 13.78 24.00 3.70
N TYR A 144 14.23 22.81 3.29
CA TYR A 144 13.43 21.59 3.44
C TYR A 144 13.27 21.18 4.92
N GLU A 145 14.31 21.31 5.74
CA GLU A 145 14.23 21.18 7.20
C GLU A 145 13.21 22.17 7.80
N ARG A 146 13.14 23.39 7.24
CA ARG A 146 12.15 24.41 7.61
C ARG A 146 10.73 23.98 7.23
N TYR A 147 10.52 23.53 5.99
CA TYR A 147 9.27 22.92 5.47
C TYR A 147 8.81 21.68 6.28
N CYS A 148 9.72 21.02 7.02
CA CYS A 148 9.37 19.95 7.97
C CYS A 148 9.07 20.47 9.38
N ALA A 149 9.87 21.40 9.92
CA ALA A 149 9.67 21.98 11.25
C ALA A 149 8.36 22.78 11.35
N GLU A 150 8.01 23.51 10.30
CA GLU A 150 6.75 24.27 10.23
C GLU A 150 5.52 23.35 10.20
N ARG A 151 5.64 22.13 9.67
CA ARG A 151 4.56 21.12 9.69
C ARG A 151 4.35 20.48 11.04
N LEU A 152 5.43 20.04 11.67
CA LEU A 152 5.41 19.62 13.07
C LEU A 152 4.82 20.72 13.97
N THR A 153 5.16 21.99 13.72
CA THR A 153 4.56 23.13 14.43
C THR A 153 3.06 23.27 14.17
N ARG A 154 2.58 23.06 12.93
CA ARG A 154 1.14 23.04 12.59
C ARG A 154 0.39 21.87 13.25
N ALA A 155 1.05 20.73 13.45
CA ALA A 155 0.52 19.60 14.22
C ALA A 155 0.61 19.78 15.76
N GLY A 156 1.16 20.90 16.25
CA GLY A 156 1.20 21.23 17.68
C GLY A 156 2.54 20.97 18.39
N TRP A 157 3.54 20.43 17.70
CA TRP A 157 4.86 20.19 18.26
C TRP A 157 5.65 21.48 18.46
N ARG A 158 6.33 21.59 19.61
CA ARG A 158 7.34 22.63 19.84
C ARG A 158 8.66 22.19 19.20
N THR A 159 8.96 22.69 17.99
CA THR A 159 10.19 22.36 17.26
C THR A 159 11.36 23.27 17.61
N HIS A 160 12.55 22.69 17.70
CA HIS A 160 13.85 23.36 17.77
C HIS A 160 14.75 22.80 16.67
N ARG A 161 15.12 23.61 15.66
CA ARG A 161 16.11 23.22 14.65
C ARG A 161 17.51 23.23 15.23
N THR A 162 18.33 22.25 14.83
CA THR A 162 19.73 22.14 15.28
C THR A 162 20.64 23.08 14.47
N PRO A 163 21.91 23.28 14.90
CA PRO A 163 22.89 24.00 14.10
C PRO A 163 23.29 23.18 12.86
N ALA A 164 23.47 23.82 11.71
CA ALA A 164 23.84 23.18 10.43
C ALA A 164 25.25 22.54 10.37
N SER A 165 25.90 22.33 11.52
CA SER A 165 27.06 21.45 11.67
C SER A 165 27.23 21.05 13.13
N GLY A 166 27.64 19.80 13.36
CA GLY A 166 27.81 19.25 14.72
C GLY A 166 26.53 18.71 15.35
N ASP A 167 25.42 18.74 14.62
CA ASP A 167 24.07 18.21 14.91
C ASP A 167 23.98 16.74 15.38
N GLN A 168 24.99 15.91 15.08
CA GLN A 168 25.02 14.46 15.31
C GLN A 168 23.93 13.66 14.59
N GLY A 169 23.40 14.14 13.46
CA GLY A 169 22.41 13.43 12.64
C GLY A 169 20.95 13.68 12.99
N ALA A 170 20.62 14.88 13.46
CA ALA A 170 19.25 15.36 13.58
C ALA A 170 19.16 16.85 13.24
N ASP A 171 18.19 17.22 12.42
CA ASP A 171 17.99 18.60 11.94
C ASP A 171 16.92 19.33 12.77
N ILE A 172 16.03 18.56 13.41
CA ILE A 172 14.95 19.06 14.26
C ILE A 172 14.83 18.17 15.51
N VAL A 173 14.73 18.79 16.67
CA VAL A 173 14.21 18.16 17.90
C VAL A 173 12.85 18.76 18.19
N ALA A 174 11.81 17.92 18.27
CA ALA A 174 10.42 18.33 18.46
C ALA A 174 9.87 17.77 19.77
N VAL A 175 9.04 18.54 20.49
CA VAL A 175 8.40 18.10 21.73
C VAL A 175 6.91 18.39 21.71
N GLN A 176 6.09 17.35 21.92
CA GLN A 176 4.65 17.44 22.20
C GLN A 176 4.34 16.55 23.42
N ASP A 177 3.52 17.05 24.35
CA ASP A 177 2.98 16.31 25.51
C ASP A 177 4.01 15.54 26.36
N GLY A 178 5.26 16.01 26.35
CA GLY A 178 6.41 15.45 27.07
C GLY A 178 7.30 14.53 26.24
N LEU A 179 6.80 13.97 25.13
CA LEU A 179 7.55 13.10 24.22
C LEU A 179 8.48 13.93 23.33
N ARG A 180 9.76 13.57 23.29
CA ARG A 180 10.79 14.18 22.45
C ARG A 180 11.07 13.33 21.20
N LEU A 181 10.70 13.87 20.04
CA LEU A 181 10.94 13.30 18.72
C LEU A 181 12.21 13.92 18.10
N VAL A 182 13.15 13.09 17.68
CA VAL A 182 14.41 13.49 17.03
C VAL A 182 14.30 13.21 15.53
N VAL A 183 14.45 14.22 14.68
CA VAL A 183 14.13 14.13 13.25
C VAL A 183 15.35 14.44 12.38
N GLN A 184 15.65 13.54 11.45
CA GLN A 184 16.54 13.77 10.31
C GLN A 184 15.71 13.91 9.03
N CYS A 185 15.72 15.09 8.44
CA CYS A 185 15.17 15.39 7.14
C CYS A 185 16.17 14.99 6.03
N LYS A 186 15.69 14.47 4.90
CA LYS A 186 16.49 14.22 3.69
C LYS A 186 15.71 14.60 2.42
N ARG A 187 16.00 15.75 1.82
CA ARG A 187 15.53 16.15 0.49
C ARG A 187 16.31 15.37 -0.58
N LEU A 188 15.65 14.45 -1.30
CA LEU A 188 16.32 13.58 -2.27
C LEU A 188 15.45 13.29 -3.51
N SER A 189 16.09 13.07 -4.65
CA SER A 189 15.46 12.58 -5.89
C SER A 189 15.49 11.06 -6.03
N LYS A 190 16.04 10.33 -5.06
CA LYS A 190 16.15 8.87 -5.04
C LYS A 190 15.80 8.33 -3.63
N PRO A 191 15.34 7.08 -3.50
CA PRO A 191 14.93 6.51 -2.22
C PRO A 191 16.04 6.51 -1.16
N VAL A 192 15.67 6.79 0.09
CA VAL A 192 16.62 6.98 1.20
C VAL A 192 17.34 5.68 1.58
N GLY A 193 18.66 5.77 1.75
CA GLY A 193 19.54 4.66 2.13
C GLY A 193 19.73 4.50 3.65
N ASN A 194 20.50 3.48 4.05
CA ASN A 194 20.74 3.16 5.47
C ASN A 194 21.34 4.30 6.29
N ALA A 195 22.18 5.16 5.69
CA ALA A 195 22.94 6.19 6.39
C ALA A 195 22.04 7.10 7.24
N ALA A 196 20.95 7.63 6.68
CA ALA A 196 19.99 8.48 7.40
C ALA A 196 19.33 7.77 8.60
N VAL A 197 19.15 6.45 8.53
CA VAL A 197 18.59 5.64 9.63
C VAL A 197 19.65 5.39 10.72
N GLN A 198 20.94 5.31 10.35
CA GLN A 198 22.06 5.20 11.27
C GLN A 198 22.32 6.54 11.99
N GLU A 199 22.27 7.64 11.24
CA GLU A 199 22.31 9.03 11.73
C GLU A 199 21.20 9.26 12.77
N ALA A 200 19.92 9.09 12.40
CA ALA A 200 18.81 9.28 13.32
C ALA A 200 18.84 8.35 14.55
N ALA A 201 19.29 7.10 14.40
CA ALA A 201 19.42 6.15 15.52
C ALA A 201 20.56 6.52 16.51
N ALA A 202 21.61 7.20 16.04
CA ALA A 202 22.65 7.76 16.90
C ALA A 202 22.18 9.06 17.55
N ALA A 203 21.59 9.97 16.76
CA ALA A 203 21.06 11.25 17.20
C ALA A 203 20.02 11.11 18.31
N LEU A 204 19.17 10.08 18.25
CA LEU A 204 18.20 9.72 19.30
C LEU A 204 18.82 9.74 20.70
N ARG A 205 20.02 9.16 20.86
CA ARG A 205 20.72 9.09 22.15
C ARG A 205 21.45 10.37 22.51
N TYR A 206 21.97 11.09 21.50
CA TYR A 206 22.68 12.35 21.72
C TYR A 206 21.74 13.47 22.17
N TRP A 207 20.54 13.53 21.58
CA TRP A 207 19.50 14.52 21.90
C TRP A 207 18.53 14.05 23.01
N ASP A 208 18.79 12.90 23.65
CA ASP A 208 17.99 12.37 24.77
C ASP A 208 16.49 12.27 24.41
N GLY A 209 16.20 11.65 23.25
CA GLY A 209 14.86 11.51 22.68
C GLY A 209 14.18 10.18 22.97
N ASP A 210 12.84 10.19 22.92
CA ASP A 210 11.97 9.04 23.13
C ASP A 210 11.66 8.28 21.82
N ARG A 211 11.69 8.99 20.69
CA ARG A 211 11.49 8.45 19.33
C ARG A 211 12.41 9.18 18.34
N ALA A 212 12.78 8.50 17.27
CA ALA A 212 13.51 9.10 16.15
C ALA A 212 12.82 8.82 14.81
N ALA A 213 12.90 9.78 13.88
CA ALA A 213 12.33 9.68 12.55
C ALA A 213 13.30 10.13 11.46
N VAL A 214 13.25 9.47 10.30
CA VAL A 214 13.77 10.00 9.04
C VAL A 214 12.59 10.48 8.21
N VAL A 215 12.59 11.76 7.84
CA VAL A 215 11.57 12.41 6.99
C VAL A 215 12.15 12.64 5.61
N SER A 216 11.41 12.29 4.56
CA SER A 216 11.81 12.58 3.17
C SER A 216 10.62 12.91 2.27
N ASN A 217 10.91 13.50 1.11
CA ASN A 217 9.97 13.64 0.00
C ASN A 217 9.94 12.36 -0.88
N ALA A 218 10.79 11.38 -0.60
CA ALA A 218 11.00 10.19 -1.42
C ALA A 218 10.76 8.91 -0.61
N GLY A 219 10.58 7.80 -1.32
CA GLY A 219 10.49 6.47 -0.75
C GLY A 219 11.76 6.03 0.00
N PHE A 220 11.73 4.82 0.55
CA PHE A 220 12.82 4.29 1.37
C PHE A 220 13.30 2.94 0.83
N THR A 221 14.62 2.78 0.70
CA THR A 221 15.20 1.54 0.19
C THR A 221 14.80 0.32 1.07
N PRO A 222 14.66 -0.88 0.49
CA PRO A 222 14.36 -2.08 1.28
C PRO A 222 15.38 -2.40 2.38
N ALA A 223 16.62 -1.90 2.25
CA ALA A 223 17.64 -1.99 3.30
C ALA A 223 17.35 -1.01 4.45
N ALA A 224 17.06 0.26 4.14
CA ALA A 224 16.70 1.26 5.15
C ALA A 224 15.44 0.86 5.91
N ARG A 225 14.42 0.33 5.21
CA ARG A 225 13.18 -0.19 5.82
C ARG A 225 13.44 -1.32 6.82
N ARG A 226 14.32 -2.28 6.50
CA ARG A 226 14.71 -3.34 7.44
C ARG A 226 15.53 -2.82 8.63
N LEU A 227 16.42 -1.85 8.41
CA LEU A 227 17.22 -1.26 9.47
C LEU A 227 16.35 -0.46 10.44
N ALA A 228 15.40 0.32 9.93
CA ALA A 228 14.41 1.06 10.71
C ALA A 228 13.60 0.16 11.65
N THR A 229 13.09 -0.98 11.16
CA THR A 229 12.43 -2.00 11.99
C THR A 229 13.33 -2.56 13.10
N ALA A 230 14.66 -2.59 12.88
CA ALA A 230 15.62 -3.08 13.87
C ALA A 230 16.11 -2.00 14.86
N THR A 231 15.98 -0.71 14.53
CA THR A 231 16.40 0.41 15.39
C THR A 231 15.24 1.15 16.07
N GLY A 232 13.99 0.91 15.66
CA GLY A 232 12.82 1.69 16.11
C GLY A 232 12.72 3.08 15.46
N VAL A 233 13.54 3.37 14.45
CA VAL A 233 13.49 4.66 13.72
C VAL A 233 12.30 4.66 12.77
N LEU A 234 11.44 5.68 12.88
CA LEU A 234 10.29 5.89 12.02
C LEU A 234 10.72 6.35 10.61
N LEU A 235 10.05 5.87 9.56
CA LEU A 235 10.31 6.30 8.18
C LEU A 235 9.07 7.01 7.63
N MET A 236 9.17 8.33 7.46
CA MET A 236 8.04 9.20 7.23
C MET A 236 8.16 10.01 5.94
N HIS A 237 7.02 10.32 5.34
CA HIS A 237 6.91 11.33 4.29
C HIS A 237 6.54 12.68 4.91
N HIS A 238 6.92 13.80 4.29
CA HIS A 238 6.75 15.10 4.92
C HIS A 238 5.28 15.52 5.14
N GLU A 239 4.36 15.10 4.26
CA GLU A 239 2.91 15.28 4.45
C GLU A 239 2.40 14.65 5.75
N ALA A 240 2.97 13.53 6.19
CA ALA A 240 2.54 12.82 7.40
C ALA A 240 2.88 13.59 8.69
N LEU A 241 3.66 14.68 8.60
CA LEU A 241 3.96 15.55 9.74
C LEU A 241 2.78 16.47 10.12
N ASP A 242 1.89 16.78 9.17
CA ASP A 242 0.76 17.71 9.40
C ASP A 242 -0.37 17.10 10.26
N THR A 243 -0.32 15.78 10.48
CA THR A 243 -1.28 15.03 11.31
C THR A 243 -0.57 14.10 12.30
N LEU A 244 0.70 14.38 12.65
CA LEU A 244 1.47 13.56 13.58
C LEU A 244 1.18 13.98 15.02
N ASP A 245 0.64 13.08 15.84
CA ASP A 245 0.42 13.33 17.27
C ASP A 245 1.40 12.52 18.15
N ALA A 246 1.73 13.04 19.33
CA ALA A 246 2.57 12.33 20.30
C ALA A 246 1.93 11.04 20.83
N HIS A 247 0.60 10.96 20.92
CA HIS A 247 -0.13 9.78 21.38
C HIS A 247 0.08 8.58 20.46
N ASP A 248 0.00 8.79 19.13
CA ASP A 248 0.25 7.75 18.11
C ASP A 248 1.68 7.19 18.21
N LEU A 249 2.64 8.02 18.64
CA LEU A 249 4.04 7.64 18.82
C LEU A 249 4.35 7.00 20.18
N ALA A 250 3.48 7.17 21.17
CA ALA A 250 3.64 6.57 22.50
C ALA A 250 3.18 5.10 22.54
N GLU A 251 2.18 4.73 21.73
CA GLU A 251 1.63 3.37 21.67
C GLU A 251 2.35 2.43 20.67
N ALA A 252 3.30 2.96 19.88
CA ALA A 252 4.06 2.26 18.83
C ALA A 252 5.50 1.91 19.23
#